data_AF-A0A7C5EAR0-F1
#
_entry.id   AF-A0A7C5EAR0-F1
#
_cell.length_a   1.000
_cell.length_b   1.000
_cell.length_c   1.000
_cell.angle_alpha   90.00
_cell.angle_beta   90.00
_cell.angle_gamma   90.00
#
_symmetry.space_group_name_H-M   'P 1'
#
loop_
_entity.id
_entity.type
_entity.pdbx_description
1 polymer ?
#
loop_
_entity_poly.entity_id
_entity_poly.type
_entity_poly.pdbx_seq_one_letter_code
_entity_poly.pdbx_strand_id
1 'polypeptide(L)'
;MNSWLDVQKTLIKDEFIAKIDVETISLTRIGGYKATPYSLDLDLLTKPMAKSLKGVWRWWARTAIIGAYYGEINYKNANEYLSELFGSTKRSSKFKLEVSDISFPNNHEKRLKEIINEIDRFYEGAKDFVITRTSKLDLSHDKVAVVLNPVEPKITIGTYRQLDLYLIKKQINDGPLKDFFQGKIESRKGKIEINLNIPNLYKLTGIPRMKVLLMKRETEENILSKDNIDSNEILSYLKRIKEEIATLITEGMKFKITIYGNGNNKEVNFALSSFILGLIFGGIGSMTKRGFGSLKISLFSLNDTLEIDPELKNVIQDLQSKDFTENELKNTIKKLCEITIKYVRQLFEIPSIQSSRTIPRVPSLHNIKIEVKESTVKLDNAGNAFLKQTWKTNPRISGKNFHTWILGLPRFQRGTGYAKKKNDKYSSERRISSIGVRYFEIKYKVFVIVYGLLSGDWPEGLLHISKSRKSGKSIETSIEKIPGGSIQDAFNYAFEKVLKKV
;
A
#
# COMPACT_ATOMS: atom_id res chain seq x y z
N MET A 1 50.48 4.72 -14.81
CA MET A 1 49.27 5.57 -14.93
C MET A 1 48.12 4.78 -14.34
N ASN A 2 47.45 5.30 -13.30
CA ASN A 2 46.21 4.68 -12.82
C ASN A 2 45.20 4.69 -13.96
N SER A 3 44.51 3.58 -14.20
CA SER A 3 43.48 3.56 -15.23
C SER A 3 42.36 4.54 -14.83
N TRP A 4 41.66 5.11 -15.81
CA TRP A 4 40.49 5.96 -15.52
C TRP A 4 39.45 5.23 -14.66
N LEU A 5 39.37 3.90 -14.77
CA LEU A 5 38.52 3.04 -13.93
C LEU A 5 38.98 3.06 -12.46
N ASP A 6 40.27 3.10 -12.18
CA ASP A 6 40.79 3.15 -10.81
C ASP A 6 40.54 4.52 -10.16
N VAL A 7 40.65 5.60 -10.94
CA VAL A 7 40.28 6.96 -10.49
C VAL A 7 38.78 7.02 -10.18
N GLN A 8 37.92 6.50 -11.06
CA GLN A 8 36.47 6.44 -10.81
C GLN A 8 36.12 5.59 -9.59
N LYS A 9 36.75 4.42 -9.41
CA LYS A 9 36.55 3.57 -8.23
C LYS A 9 36.97 4.27 -6.95
N THR A 10 38.07 5.03 -6.99
CA THR A 10 38.57 5.80 -5.84
C THR A 10 37.58 6.91 -5.48
N LEU A 11 37.13 7.70 -6.45
CA LEU A 11 36.13 8.76 -6.22
C LEU A 11 34.79 8.20 -5.68
N ILE A 12 34.32 7.06 -6.20
CA ILE A 12 33.12 6.40 -5.70
C ILE A 12 33.31 5.92 -4.25
N LYS A 13 34.52 5.46 -3.90
CA LYS A 13 34.85 5.03 -2.55
C LYS A 13 34.91 6.22 -1.59
N ASP A 14 35.43 7.36 -2.03
CA ASP A 14 35.51 8.58 -1.22
C ASP A 14 34.12 9.21 -0.98
N GLU A 15 33.19 9.03 -1.91
CA GLU A 15 31.80 9.47 -1.75
C GLU A 15 30.91 8.46 -1.00
N PHE A 16 31.43 7.31 -0.59
CA PHE A 16 30.63 6.31 0.13
C PHE A 16 30.20 6.84 1.50
N ILE A 17 28.88 6.76 1.79
CA ILE A 17 28.33 7.19 3.08
C ILE A 17 27.86 5.99 3.90
N ALA A 18 26.94 5.21 3.33
CA ALA A 18 26.31 4.12 4.04
C ALA A 18 25.87 3.00 3.11
N LYS A 19 25.89 1.77 3.64
CA LYS A 19 25.35 0.57 3.01
C LYS A 19 24.32 -0.05 3.95
N ILE A 20 23.15 -0.36 3.42
CA ILE A 20 22.01 -0.82 4.21
C ILE A 20 21.43 -2.05 3.53
N ASP A 21 21.52 -3.19 4.19
CA ASP A 21 20.89 -4.42 3.74
C ASP A 21 19.47 -4.47 4.30
N VAL A 22 18.50 -4.62 3.41
CA VAL A 22 17.08 -4.61 3.76
C VAL A 22 16.36 -5.83 3.21
N GLU A 23 15.31 -6.22 3.92
CA GLU A 23 14.45 -7.34 3.56
C GLU A 23 12.98 -6.91 3.67
N THR A 24 12.15 -7.29 2.71
CA THR A 24 10.70 -7.08 2.82
C THR A 24 10.10 -8.10 3.78
N ILE A 25 9.35 -7.63 4.78
CA ILE A 25 8.64 -8.50 5.74
C ILE A 25 7.14 -8.57 5.48
N SER A 26 6.67 -7.91 4.43
CA SER A 26 5.28 -7.98 4.00
C SER A 26 5.18 -7.93 2.48
N LEU A 27 4.02 -8.33 1.96
CA LEU A 27 3.72 -8.25 0.53
C LEU A 27 4.05 -6.85 -0.01
N THR A 28 4.77 -6.80 -1.11
CA THR A 28 5.31 -5.58 -1.70
C THR A 28 4.83 -5.43 -3.13
N ARG A 29 4.05 -4.38 -3.40
CA ARG A 29 3.57 -4.08 -4.74
C ARG A 29 4.40 -2.97 -5.39
N ILE A 30 5.42 -3.34 -6.15
CA ILE A 30 6.23 -2.39 -6.91
C ILE A 30 5.58 -2.17 -8.26
N GLY A 31 5.32 -0.92 -8.65
CA GLY A 31 4.77 -0.64 -9.98
C GLY A 31 5.87 -0.29 -10.97
N GLY A 32 5.89 -0.98 -12.11
CA GLY A 32 6.74 -0.62 -13.25
C GLY A 32 6.04 0.35 -14.21
N TYR A 33 6.45 0.33 -15.47
CA TYR A 33 5.83 1.12 -16.55
C TYR A 33 4.32 0.89 -16.67
N LYS A 34 3.87 -0.37 -16.55
CA LYS A 34 2.46 -0.77 -16.58
C LYS A 34 1.70 -0.54 -15.26
N ALA A 35 2.39 0.01 -14.24
CA ALA A 35 1.91 0.14 -12.87
C ALA A 35 1.52 -1.20 -12.19
N THR A 36 1.78 -2.34 -12.82
CA THR A 36 1.69 -3.70 -12.27
C THR A 36 3.08 -4.17 -11.80
N PRO A 37 3.15 -5.17 -10.88
CA PRO A 37 4.42 -5.68 -10.39
C PRO A 37 5.13 -6.61 -11.35
N TYR A 38 4.42 -7.26 -12.26
CA TYR A 38 4.99 -8.17 -13.24
C TYR A 38 4.42 -7.87 -14.63
N SER A 39 5.23 -8.07 -15.67
CA SER A 39 4.81 -7.96 -17.06
C SER A 39 4.84 -9.34 -17.70
N LEU A 40 3.67 -9.88 -18.02
CA LEU A 40 3.56 -11.17 -18.72
C LEU A 40 4.27 -11.13 -20.09
N ASP A 41 4.13 -10.02 -20.82
CA ASP A 41 4.69 -9.87 -22.17
C ASP A 41 6.23 -9.90 -22.20
N LEU A 42 6.86 -9.53 -21.07
CA LEU A 42 8.31 -9.44 -20.97
C LEU A 42 8.89 -10.52 -20.05
N ASP A 43 8.03 -11.35 -19.47
CA ASP A 43 8.36 -12.27 -18.37
C ASP A 43 9.23 -11.60 -17.29
N LEU A 44 8.88 -10.36 -16.92
CA LEU A 44 9.75 -9.52 -16.09
C LEU A 44 9.04 -9.00 -14.83
N LEU A 45 9.62 -9.31 -13.67
CA LEU A 45 9.23 -8.75 -12.38
C LEU A 45 9.86 -7.36 -12.17
N THR A 46 9.04 -6.41 -11.74
CA THR A 46 9.49 -5.05 -11.42
C THR A 46 10.28 -5.07 -10.10
N LYS A 47 11.55 -4.69 -10.18
CA LYS A 47 12.46 -4.63 -9.04
C LYS A 47 12.38 -3.28 -8.31
N PRO A 48 12.76 -3.20 -7.03
CA PRO A 48 12.97 -1.93 -6.34
C PRO A 48 13.91 -1.00 -7.13
N MET A 49 13.53 0.27 -7.23
CA MET A 49 14.30 1.27 -7.96
C MET A 49 14.76 2.39 -7.03
N ALA A 50 16.00 2.83 -7.17
CA ALA A 50 16.56 3.98 -6.47
C ALA A 50 15.68 5.23 -6.60
N LYS A 51 15.07 5.44 -7.78
CA LYS A 51 14.13 6.56 -8.03
C LYS A 51 12.93 6.56 -7.08
N SER A 52 12.34 5.39 -6.81
CA SER A 52 11.18 5.27 -5.92
C SER A 52 11.58 5.54 -4.47
N LEU A 53 12.68 4.92 -4.01
CA LEU A 53 13.24 5.15 -2.68
C LEU A 53 13.64 6.61 -2.46
N LYS A 54 14.24 7.26 -3.48
CA LYS A 54 14.57 8.69 -3.43
C LYS A 54 13.33 9.56 -3.25
N GLY A 55 12.21 9.17 -3.88
CA GLY A 55 10.92 9.84 -3.67
C GLY A 55 10.42 9.74 -2.22
N VAL A 56 10.51 8.55 -1.63
CA VAL A 56 10.16 8.31 -0.21
C VAL A 56 11.07 9.11 0.72
N TRP A 57 12.38 9.07 0.47
CA TRP A 57 13.38 9.83 1.21
C TRP A 57 13.09 11.34 1.19
N ARG A 58 12.89 11.90 -0.01
CA ARG A 58 12.56 13.32 -0.18
C ARG A 58 11.28 13.70 0.55
N TRP A 59 10.27 12.83 0.57
CA TRP A 59 9.02 13.09 1.27
C TRP A 59 9.23 13.21 2.79
N TRP A 60 9.96 12.27 3.40
CA TRP A 60 10.24 12.30 4.85
C TRP A 60 11.20 13.42 5.25
N ALA A 61 12.24 13.68 4.44
CA ALA A 61 13.10 14.86 4.63
C ALA A 61 12.27 16.16 4.60
N ARG A 62 11.28 16.27 3.69
CA ARG A 62 10.37 17.41 3.66
C ARG A 62 9.53 17.53 4.93
N THR A 63 8.98 16.43 5.44
CA THR A 63 8.19 16.46 6.70
C THR A 63 9.04 16.89 7.90
N ALA A 64 10.34 16.58 7.90
CA ALA A 64 11.28 17.07 8.90
C ALA A 64 11.55 18.57 8.77
N ILE A 65 11.77 19.05 7.53
CA ILE A 65 11.94 20.48 7.24
C ILE A 65 10.73 21.28 7.74
N ILE A 66 9.53 20.82 7.40
CA ILE A 66 8.28 21.42 7.88
C ILE A 66 8.20 21.35 9.42
N GLY A 67 8.65 20.26 10.03
CA GLY A 67 8.73 20.10 11.48
C GLY A 67 9.66 21.09 12.17
N ALA A 68 10.79 21.43 11.56
CA ALA A 68 11.70 22.44 12.10
C ALA A 68 11.06 23.83 12.22
N TYR A 69 10.16 24.15 11.28
CA TYR A 69 9.31 25.34 11.27
C TYR A 69 7.96 25.14 11.97
N TYR A 70 7.82 24.10 12.81
CA TYR A 70 6.60 23.82 13.57
C TYR A 70 5.32 23.69 12.71
N GLY A 71 5.46 23.39 11.42
CA GLY A 71 4.31 23.28 10.51
C GLY A 71 3.85 24.58 9.86
N GLU A 72 4.54 25.70 10.02
CA GLU A 72 4.13 27.00 9.46
C GLU A 72 4.34 27.13 7.95
N ILE A 73 5.31 26.41 7.39
CA ILE A 73 5.64 26.48 5.98
C ILE A 73 4.89 25.41 5.17
N ASN A 74 4.72 25.65 3.86
CA ASN A 74 4.07 24.71 2.94
C ASN A 74 5.10 23.87 2.15
N TYR A 75 4.62 23.00 1.26
CA TYR A 75 5.48 22.17 0.42
C TYR A 75 6.39 22.95 -0.54
N LYS A 76 6.00 24.14 -1.00
CA LYS A 76 6.82 24.96 -1.90
C LYS A 76 8.07 25.44 -1.17
N ASN A 77 7.89 26.06 0.01
CA ASN A 77 9.01 26.53 0.82
C ASN A 77 9.91 25.37 1.27
N ALA A 78 9.34 24.26 1.74
CA ALA A 78 10.15 23.11 2.15
C ALA A 78 10.94 22.49 0.98
N ASN A 79 10.45 22.59 -0.26
CA ASN A 79 11.18 22.14 -1.44
C ASN A 79 12.35 23.05 -1.83
N GLU A 80 12.34 24.32 -1.44
CA GLU A 80 13.47 25.24 -1.68
C GLU A 80 14.71 24.72 -0.92
N TYR A 81 14.58 24.51 0.40
CA TYR A 81 15.62 23.88 1.23
C TYR A 81 16.01 22.47 0.75
N LEU A 82 15.01 21.62 0.45
CA LEU A 82 15.27 20.25 0.02
C LEU A 82 16.08 20.18 -1.29
N SER A 83 15.93 21.18 -2.17
CA SER A 83 16.60 21.23 -3.47
C SER A 83 18.10 21.50 -3.36
N GLU A 84 18.57 22.06 -2.25
CA GLU A 84 20.00 22.28 -1.98
C GLU A 84 20.75 20.98 -1.73
N LEU A 85 20.06 19.96 -1.19
CA LEU A 85 20.63 18.66 -0.84
C LEU A 85 20.30 17.58 -1.88
N PHE A 86 19.04 17.51 -2.28
CA PHE A 86 18.51 16.43 -3.09
C PHE A 86 18.36 16.79 -4.57
N GLY A 87 18.80 17.99 -4.96
CA GLY A 87 18.72 18.51 -6.30
C GLY A 87 17.31 18.92 -6.73
N SER A 88 17.26 19.56 -7.88
CA SER A 88 16.06 20.02 -8.58
C SER A 88 16.27 19.92 -10.09
N THR A 89 15.35 20.47 -10.89
CA THR A 89 15.59 20.63 -12.34
C THR A 89 16.73 21.60 -12.65
N LYS A 90 17.18 22.41 -11.68
CA LYS A 90 18.24 23.42 -11.84
C LYS A 90 19.56 23.05 -11.17
N ARG A 91 19.60 22.02 -10.33
CA ARG A 91 20.78 21.65 -9.52
C ARG A 91 20.87 20.14 -9.35
N SER A 92 22.08 19.58 -9.44
CA SER A 92 22.33 18.17 -9.14
C SER A 92 22.12 17.87 -7.65
N SER A 93 21.84 16.60 -7.35
CA SER A 93 21.70 16.12 -5.97
C SER A 93 23.08 15.85 -5.37
N LYS A 94 23.32 16.30 -4.13
CA LYS A 94 24.53 15.97 -3.36
C LYS A 94 24.59 14.50 -2.94
N PHE A 95 23.43 13.84 -2.91
CA PHE A 95 23.31 12.45 -2.50
C PHE A 95 22.77 11.56 -3.62
N LYS A 96 23.41 10.42 -3.85
CA LYS A 96 22.99 9.38 -4.80
C LYS A 96 22.54 8.13 -4.04
N LEU A 97 21.53 7.47 -4.60
CA LEU A 97 21.11 6.13 -4.14
C LEU A 97 21.41 5.12 -5.23
N GLU A 98 21.94 3.99 -4.82
CA GLU A 98 22.04 2.78 -5.62
C GLU A 98 21.27 1.66 -4.93
N VAL A 99 20.57 0.84 -5.73
CA VAL A 99 19.92 -0.37 -5.26
C VAL A 99 20.53 -1.55 -6.03
N SER A 100 21.09 -2.50 -5.30
CA SER A 100 21.80 -3.65 -5.86
C SER A 100 21.48 -4.94 -5.11
N ASP A 101 22.09 -6.05 -5.52
CA ASP A 101 22.02 -7.36 -4.86
C ASP A 101 20.59 -7.84 -4.58
N ILE A 102 19.70 -7.58 -5.52
CA ILE A 102 18.28 -7.91 -5.39
C ILE A 102 18.10 -9.42 -5.55
N SER A 103 17.64 -10.07 -4.49
CA SER A 103 17.36 -11.49 -4.44
C SER A 103 15.97 -11.76 -3.87
N PHE A 104 15.38 -12.85 -4.32
CA PHE A 104 14.06 -13.30 -3.89
C PHE A 104 14.20 -14.62 -3.12
N PRO A 105 13.19 -15.01 -2.31
CA PRO A 105 13.18 -16.32 -1.69
C PRO A 105 13.33 -17.46 -2.71
N ASN A 106 13.88 -18.58 -2.25
CA ASN A 106 14.00 -19.79 -3.07
C ASN A 106 12.63 -20.18 -3.66
N ASN A 107 12.64 -20.66 -4.91
CA ASN A 107 11.44 -21.08 -5.66
C ASN A 107 10.46 -19.96 -6.05
N HIS A 108 10.82 -18.68 -5.97
CA HIS A 108 9.90 -17.58 -6.30
C HIS A 108 9.32 -17.68 -7.73
N GLU A 109 10.15 -17.92 -8.76
CA GLU A 109 9.70 -18.09 -10.15
C GLU A 109 8.80 -19.31 -10.32
N LYS A 110 9.17 -20.44 -9.71
CA LYS A 110 8.37 -21.67 -9.74
C LYS A 110 6.97 -21.41 -9.18
N ARG A 111 6.89 -20.77 -8.01
CA ARG A 111 5.62 -20.43 -7.36
C ARG A 111 4.78 -19.46 -8.19
N LEU A 112 5.41 -18.46 -8.83
CA LEU A 112 4.68 -17.56 -9.74
C LEU A 112 4.07 -18.33 -10.91
N LYS A 113 4.85 -19.19 -11.56
CA LYS A 113 4.39 -20.04 -12.67
C LYS A 113 3.27 -20.99 -12.23
N GLU A 114 3.37 -21.60 -11.06
CA GLU A 114 2.32 -22.45 -10.49
C GLU A 114 0.99 -21.69 -10.35
N ILE A 115 1.01 -20.47 -9.80
CA ILE A 115 -0.20 -19.66 -9.62
C ILE A 115 -0.77 -19.20 -10.97
N ILE A 116 0.09 -18.79 -11.91
CA ILE A 116 -0.34 -18.41 -13.27
C ILE A 116 -1.03 -19.60 -13.94
N ASN A 117 -0.41 -20.78 -13.90
CA ASN A 117 -0.96 -22.01 -14.47
C ASN A 117 -2.27 -22.42 -13.79
N GLU A 118 -2.45 -22.14 -12.50
CA GLU A 118 -3.70 -22.39 -11.80
C GLU A 118 -4.83 -21.46 -12.26
N ILE A 119 -4.53 -20.19 -12.52
CA ILE A 119 -5.49 -19.26 -13.13
C ILE A 119 -5.88 -19.73 -14.53
N ASP A 120 -4.91 -20.20 -15.32
CA ASP A 120 -5.16 -20.75 -16.65
C ASP A 120 -6.03 -22.00 -16.60
N ARG A 121 -5.70 -22.97 -15.75
CA ARG A 121 -6.53 -24.17 -15.55
C ARG A 121 -7.94 -23.83 -15.11
N PHE A 122 -8.09 -22.85 -14.21
CA PHE A 122 -9.39 -22.39 -13.75
C PHE A 122 -10.20 -21.78 -14.91
N TYR A 123 -9.57 -20.95 -15.74
CA TYR A 123 -10.22 -20.35 -16.91
C TYR A 123 -10.64 -21.39 -17.95
N GLU A 124 -9.74 -22.31 -18.33
CA GLU A 124 -10.08 -23.39 -19.26
C GLU A 124 -11.18 -24.29 -18.71
N GLY A 125 -11.18 -24.55 -17.40
CA GLY A 125 -12.25 -25.29 -16.75
C GLY A 125 -13.59 -24.55 -16.75
N ALA A 126 -13.57 -23.22 -16.57
CA ALA A 126 -14.76 -22.38 -16.69
C ALA A 126 -15.31 -22.39 -18.12
N LYS A 127 -14.43 -22.35 -19.13
CA LYS A 127 -14.76 -22.43 -20.55
C LYS A 127 -15.40 -23.77 -20.91
N ASP A 128 -14.78 -24.89 -20.52
CA ASP A 128 -15.37 -26.24 -20.70
C ASP A 128 -16.74 -26.36 -20.04
N PHE A 129 -16.89 -25.82 -18.83
CA PHE A 129 -18.17 -25.85 -18.14
C PHE A 129 -19.26 -25.12 -18.94
N VAL A 130 -18.97 -23.90 -19.40
CA VAL A 130 -19.91 -23.07 -20.17
C VAL A 130 -20.28 -23.69 -21.52
N ILE A 131 -19.31 -24.28 -22.25
CA ILE A 131 -19.52 -24.83 -23.60
C ILE A 131 -20.06 -26.26 -23.56
N THR A 132 -19.34 -27.16 -22.89
CA THR A 132 -19.55 -28.61 -22.98
C THR A 132 -20.56 -29.08 -21.94
N ARG A 133 -20.41 -28.66 -20.68
CA ARG A 133 -21.16 -29.23 -19.56
C ARG A 133 -22.56 -28.66 -19.43
N THR A 134 -22.78 -27.42 -19.87
CA THR A 134 -24.14 -26.88 -19.98
C THR A 134 -25.01 -27.72 -20.90
N SER A 135 -24.47 -28.19 -22.02
CA SER A 135 -25.18 -29.07 -22.96
C SER A 135 -25.51 -30.43 -22.34
N LYS A 136 -24.58 -31.02 -21.57
CA LYS A 136 -24.82 -32.28 -20.83
C LYS A 136 -25.87 -32.18 -19.72
N LEU A 137 -26.10 -30.96 -19.21
CA LEU A 137 -27.08 -30.67 -18.16
C LEU A 137 -28.41 -30.16 -18.72
N ASP A 138 -28.58 -30.11 -20.05
CA ASP A 138 -29.71 -29.47 -20.73
C ASP A 138 -29.95 -28.00 -20.30
N LEU A 139 -28.87 -27.29 -19.97
CA LEU A 139 -28.88 -25.87 -19.60
C LEU A 139 -28.71 -24.96 -20.83
N SER A 140 -29.05 -25.46 -22.01
CA SER A 140 -28.88 -24.74 -23.28
C SER A 140 -29.68 -23.44 -23.33
N HIS A 141 -30.86 -23.42 -22.69
CA HIS A 141 -31.78 -22.29 -22.61
C HIS A 141 -31.64 -21.48 -21.30
N ASP A 142 -30.81 -21.94 -20.36
CA ASP A 142 -30.59 -21.29 -19.07
C ASP A 142 -29.44 -20.28 -19.14
N LYS A 143 -29.52 -19.25 -18.29
CA LYS A 143 -28.46 -18.24 -18.18
C LYS A 143 -27.34 -18.79 -17.31
N VAL A 144 -26.36 -19.44 -17.95
CA VAL A 144 -25.16 -19.93 -17.27
C VAL A 144 -24.02 -18.94 -17.43
N ALA A 145 -23.38 -18.60 -16.30
CA ALA A 145 -22.19 -17.77 -16.30
C ALA A 145 -21.21 -18.20 -15.19
N VAL A 146 -19.93 -17.95 -15.40
CA VAL A 146 -18.86 -18.18 -14.41
C VAL A 146 -18.19 -16.86 -14.07
N VAL A 147 -18.21 -16.49 -12.80
CA VAL A 147 -17.48 -15.34 -12.27
C VAL A 147 -16.01 -15.75 -12.09
N LEU A 148 -15.14 -15.13 -12.88
CA LEU A 148 -13.70 -15.39 -12.91
C LEU A 148 -12.92 -14.69 -11.78
N ASN A 149 -13.57 -13.82 -11.01
CA ASN A 149 -12.91 -13.05 -9.96
C ASN A 149 -12.37 -13.96 -8.84
N PRO A 150 -11.06 -13.98 -8.58
CA PRO A 150 -10.48 -14.84 -7.55
C PRO A 150 -11.01 -14.58 -6.14
N VAL A 151 -11.57 -13.39 -5.86
CA VAL A 151 -12.10 -13.04 -4.54
C VAL A 151 -13.37 -13.83 -4.20
N GLU A 152 -14.21 -14.10 -5.20
CA GLU A 152 -15.48 -14.81 -5.03
C GLU A 152 -15.82 -15.52 -6.35
N PRO A 153 -15.00 -16.51 -6.77
CA PRO A 153 -15.24 -17.21 -8.02
C PRO A 153 -16.46 -18.13 -7.82
N LYS A 154 -17.36 -18.13 -8.80
CA LYS A 154 -18.60 -18.91 -8.70
C LYS A 154 -19.23 -19.17 -10.04
N ILE A 155 -19.98 -20.26 -10.12
CA ILE A 155 -20.89 -20.53 -11.24
C ILE A 155 -22.27 -20.02 -10.85
N THR A 156 -22.92 -19.30 -11.74
CA THR A 156 -24.31 -18.87 -11.60
C THR A 156 -25.15 -19.47 -12.72
N ILE A 157 -26.24 -20.15 -12.35
CA ILE A 157 -27.21 -20.71 -13.28
C ILE A 157 -28.55 -20.05 -12.97
N GLY A 158 -29.02 -19.21 -13.90
CA GLY A 158 -30.35 -18.62 -13.86
C GLY A 158 -31.33 -19.53 -14.59
N THR A 159 -32.26 -20.14 -13.85
CA THR A 159 -33.25 -21.08 -14.38
C THR A 159 -34.57 -20.93 -13.66
N TYR A 160 -35.69 -21.13 -14.36
CA TYR A 160 -37.02 -21.19 -13.76
C TYR A 160 -37.48 -22.63 -13.44
N ARG A 161 -36.69 -23.62 -13.86
CA ARG A 161 -36.98 -25.04 -13.66
C ARG A 161 -36.28 -25.56 -12.40
N GLN A 162 -36.80 -26.64 -11.84
CA GLN A 162 -36.09 -27.36 -10.79
C GLN A 162 -34.96 -28.17 -11.44
N LEU A 163 -33.72 -27.88 -11.07
CA LEU A 163 -32.55 -28.62 -11.55
C LEU A 163 -32.12 -29.67 -10.53
N ASP A 164 -31.61 -30.79 -11.03
CA ASP A 164 -30.99 -31.81 -10.22
C ASP A 164 -29.60 -31.35 -9.74
N LEU A 165 -29.54 -30.95 -8.46
CA LEU A 165 -28.30 -30.50 -7.82
C LEU A 165 -27.26 -31.62 -7.72
N TYR A 166 -27.68 -32.88 -7.66
CA TYR A 166 -26.77 -34.01 -7.66
C TYR A 166 -26.07 -34.13 -9.02
N LEU A 167 -26.82 -34.02 -10.12
CA LEU A 167 -26.26 -34.07 -11.47
C LEU A 167 -25.31 -32.90 -11.73
N ILE A 168 -25.66 -31.69 -11.30
CA ILE A 168 -24.77 -30.52 -11.37
C ILE A 168 -23.47 -30.78 -10.61
N LYS A 169 -23.57 -31.26 -9.37
CA LYS A 169 -22.41 -31.57 -8.53
C LYS A 169 -21.52 -32.63 -9.19
N LYS A 170 -22.11 -33.68 -9.76
CA LYS A 170 -21.42 -34.72 -10.51
C LYS A 170 -20.67 -34.13 -11.70
N GLN A 171 -21.31 -33.29 -12.52
CA GLN A 171 -20.65 -32.65 -13.65
C GLN A 171 -19.49 -31.73 -13.24
N ILE A 172 -19.50 -31.16 -12.04
CA ILE A 172 -18.36 -30.37 -11.56
C ILE A 172 -17.22 -31.28 -11.10
N ASN A 173 -17.56 -32.32 -10.32
CA ASN A 173 -16.59 -33.27 -9.77
C ASN A 173 -15.90 -34.13 -10.84
N ASP A 174 -16.63 -34.49 -11.90
CA ASP A 174 -16.12 -35.24 -13.05
C ASP A 174 -15.43 -34.30 -14.06
N GLY A 175 -15.11 -33.07 -13.66
CA GLY A 175 -14.68 -32.02 -14.56
C GLY A 175 -13.44 -31.26 -14.18
N PRO A 176 -13.00 -30.36 -15.08
CA PRO A 176 -11.80 -29.54 -14.87
C PRO A 176 -11.98 -28.55 -13.71
N LEU A 177 -13.22 -28.31 -13.27
CA LEU A 177 -13.53 -27.47 -12.11
C LEU A 177 -13.51 -28.20 -10.76
N LYS A 178 -13.28 -29.52 -10.72
CA LYS A 178 -13.35 -30.33 -9.49
C LYS A 178 -12.42 -29.81 -8.39
N ASP A 179 -11.19 -29.41 -8.76
CA ASP A 179 -10.17 -28.96 -7.82
C ASP A 179 -10.47 -27.57 -7.24
N PHE A 180 -11.40 -26.85 -7.86
CA PHE A 180 -11.83 -25.51 -7.47
C PHE A 180 -13.16 -25.51 -6.72
N PHE A 181 -13.88 -26.63 -6.69
CA PHE A 181 -15.22 -26.70 -6.11
C PHE A 181 -15.17 -26.86 -4.59
N GLN A 182 -15.88 -25.99 -3.87
CA GLN A 182 -15.88 -26.00 -2.39
C GLN A 182 -16.99 -26.87 -1.78
N GLY A 183 -17.73 -27.64 -2.57
CA GLY A 183 -18.84 -28.46 -2.07
C GLY A 183 -20.13 -27.69 -1.75
N LYS A 184 -20.11 -26.35 -1.77
CA LYS A 184 -21.24 -25.50 -1.40
C LYS A 184 -22.05 -25.06 -2.63
N ILE A 185 -23.32 -25.44 -2.64
CA ILE A 185 -24.31 -25.03 -3.64
C ILE A 185 -25.44 -24.32 -2.91
N GLU A 186 -25.75 -23.09 -3.32
CA GLU A 186 -26.87 -22.31 -2.81
C GLU A 186 -27.94 -22.23 -3.90
N SER A 187 -29.17 -22.63 -3.57
CA SER A 187 -30.33 -22.48 -4.45
C SER A 187 -31.30 -21.48 -3.86
N ARG A 188 -31.69 -20.47 -4.66
CA ARG A 188 -32.71 -19.48 -4.32
C ARG A 188 -33.64 -19.35 -5.53
N LYS A 189 -34.91 -18.99 -5.32
CA LYS A 189 -35.93 -18.91 -6.39
C LYS A 189 -35.37 -18.31 -7.69
N GLY A 190 -35.23 -19.13 -8.74
CA GLY A 190 -34.76 -18.69 -10.05
C GLY A 190 -33.24 -18.73 -10.29
N LYS A 191 -32.43 -19.11 -9.30
CA LYS A 191 -30.97 -18.99 -9.35
C LYS A 191 -30.25 -20.03 -8.49
N ILE A 192 -29.28 -20.71 -9.09
CA ILE A 192 -28.31 -21.56 -8.40
C ILE A 192 -26.95 -20.88 -8.43
N GLU A 193 -26.30 -20.81 -7.27
CA GLU A 193 -24.91 -20.36 -7.12
C GLU A 193 -24.04 -21.50 -6.58
N ILE A 194 -22.93 -21.76 -7.25
CA ILE A 194 -21.97 -22.79 -6.87
C ILE A 194 -20.66 -22.07 -6.55
N ASN A 195 -20.22 -22.15 -5.30
CA ASN A 195 -19.01 -21.46 -4.87
C ASN A 195 -17.77 -22.26 -5.27
N LEU A 196 -16.84 -21.53 -5.89
CA LEU A 196 -15.53 -22.04 -6.26
C LEU A 196 -14.46 -21.34 -5.39
N ASN A 197 -13.24 -21.83 -5.48
CA ASN A 197 -12.06 -21.22 -4.89
C ASN A 197 -10.86 -21.50 -5.78
N ILE A 198 -9.90 -20.57 -5.79
CA ILE A 198 -8.59 -20.77 -6.41
C ILE A 198 -7.59 -20.96 -5.26
N PRO A 199 -7.26 -22.22 -4.89
CA PRO A 199 -6.51 -22.56 -3.69
C PRO A 199 -5.31 -21.65 -3.38
N ASN A 200 -4.43 -21.41 -4.36
CA ASN A 200 -3.21 -20.64 -4.12
C ASN A 200 -3.44 -19.12 -3.96
N LEU A 201 -4.65 -18.63 -4.21
CA LEU A 201 -5.01 -17.21 -4.08
C LEU A 201 -5.78 -16.88 -2.79
N TYR A 202 -6.24 -17.87 -2.05
CA TYR A 202 -7.08 -17.67 -0.85
C TYR A 202 -6.46 -16.71 0.18
N LYS A 203 -5.14 -16.77 0.40
CA LYS A 203 -4.44 -15.86 1.32
C LYS A 203 -4.51 -14.39 0.85
N LEU A 204 -4.37 -14.12 -0.44
CA LEU A 204 -4.49 -12.76 -0.98
C LEU A 204 -5.92 -12.26 -0.90
N THR A 205 -6.87 -13.13 -1.24
CA THR A 205 -8.26 -12.71 -1.37
C THR A 205 -8.85 -12.34 -0.03
N GLY A 206 -8.26 -12.74 1.11
CA GLY A 206 -8.59 -12.21 2.43
C GLY A 206 -8.20 -10.74 2.66
N ILE A 207 -7.16 -10.25 1.98
CA ILE A 207 -6.59 -8.91 2.23
C ILE A 207 -7.39 -7.83 1.48
N PRO A 208 -7.99 -6.84 2.18
CA PRO A 208 -8.90 -5.87 1.55
C PRO A 208 -8.33 -5.11 0.35
N ARG A 209 -7.05 -4.74 0.39
CA ARG A 209 -6.41 -4.01 -0.71
C ARG A 209 -6.20 -4.89 -1.94
N MET A 210 -5.90 -6.17 -1.74
CA MET A 210 -5.80 -7.14 -2.82
C MET A 210 -7.17 -7.41 -3.44
N LYS A 211 -8.23 -7.52 -2.63
CA LYS A 211 -9.61 -7.63 -3.16
C LYS A 211 -9.92 -6.53 -4.17
N VAL A 212 -9.58 -5.28 -3.84
CA VAL A 212 -9.84 -4.12 -4.72
C VAL A 212 -9.00 -4.19 -5.99
N LEU A 213 -7.75 -4.66 -5.91
CA LEU A 213 -6.92 -4.85 -7.11
C LEU A 213 -7.46 -5.94 -8.02
N LEU A 214 -8.04 -7.00 -7.46
CA LEU A 214 -8.53 -8.14 -8.23
C LEU A 214 -9.95 -7.91 -8.81
N MET A 215 -10.62 -6.81 -8.47
CA MET A 215 -11.88 -6.41 -9.10
C MET A 215 -11.69 -5.99 -10.55
N LYS A 216 -12.69 -6.21 -11.39
CA LYS A 216 -12.69 -5.78 -12.79
C LYS A 216 -12.64 -4.26 -12.91
N ARG A 217 -11.92 -3.76 -13.91
CA ARG A 217 -11.94 -2.34 -14.33
C ARG A 217 -13.10 -2.10 -15.30
N GLU A 218 -13.37 -0.84 -15.63
CA GLU A 218 -14.49 -0.46 -16.52
C GLU A 218 -14.34 -1.06 -17.93
N THR A 219 -13.11 -1.24 -18.40
CA THR A 219 -12.76 -1.82 -19.71
C THR A 219 -12.56 -3.34 -19.67
N GLU A 220 -12.91 -3.99 -18.57
CA GLU A 220 -12.66 -5.42 -18.32
C GLU A 220 -13.99 -6.14 -18.03
N GLU A 221 -14.04 -7.41 -18.41
CA GLU A 221 -15.13 -8.31 -18.03
C GLU A 221 -14.55 -9.47 -17.23
N ASN A 222 -15.28 -9.89 -16.20
CA ASN A 222 -14.88 -10.98 -15.32
C ASN A 222 -15.98 -12.04 -15.18
N ILE A 223 -17.06 -11.92 -15.94
CA ILE A 223 -18.13 -12.91 -16.03
C ILE A 223 -18.03 -13.57 -17.40
N LEU A 224 -17.71 -14.85 -17.42
CA LEU A 224 -17.68 -15.69 -18.61
C LEU A 224 -19.06 -16.29 -18.87
N SER A 225 -19.61 -16.10 -20.07
CA SER A 225 -20.84 -16.72 -20.57
C SER A 225 -20.61 -17.20 -22.00
N LYS A 226 -21.58 -17.91 -22.60
CA LYS A 226 -21.47 -18.39 -23.98
C LYS A 226 -21.20 -17.27 -25.00
N ASP A 227 -21.67 -16.06 -24.71
CA ASP A 227 -21.65 -14.94 -25.65
C ASP A 227 -20.33 -14.16 -25.67
N ASN A 228 -19.44 -14.37 -24.69
CA ASN A 228 -18.21 -13.60 -24.53
C ASN A 228 -16.97 -14.45 -24.27
N ILE A 229 -17.02 -15.73 -24.64
CA ILE A 229 -15.85 -16.61 -24.61
C ILE A 229 -14.73 -15.97 -25.43
N ASP A 230 -13.52 -15.99 -24.87
CA ASP A 230 -12.31 -15.44 -25.46
C ASP A 230 -12.40 -13.94 -25.86
N SER A 231 -13.34 -13.18 -25.29
CA SER A 231 -13.42 -11.74 -25.57
C SER A 231 -12.17 -11.00 -25.07
N ASN A 232 -11.80 -9.92 -25.75
CA ASN A 232 -10.64 -9.11 -25.38
C ASN A 232 -10.75 -8.57 -23.95
N GLU A 233 -11.96 -8.27 -23.47
CA GLU A 233 -12.22 -7.78 -22.12
C GLU A 233 -11.94 -8.85 -21.06
N ILE A 234 -12.28 -10.12 -21.33
CA ILE A 234 -11.99 -11.27 -20.46
C ILE A 234 -10.49 -11.56 -20.43
N LEU A 235 -9.85 -11.61 -21.61
CA LEU A 235 -8.42 -11.88 -21.71
C LEU A 235 -7.58 -10.77 -21.07
N SER A 236 -8.00 -9.50 -21.23
CA SER A 236 -7.39 -8.35 -20.57
C SER A 236 -7.52 -8.44 -19.05
N TYR A 237 -8.69 -8.82 -18.53
CA TYR A 237 -8.90 -9.07 -17.10
C TYR A 237 -7.94 -10.15 -16.59
N LEU A 238 -7.92 -11.33 -17.21
CA LEU A 238 -7.08 -12.45 -16.79
C LEU A 238 -5.60 -12.11 -16.82
N LYS A 239 -5.13 -11.48 -17.90
CA LYS A 239 -3.75 -11.00 -18.04
C LYS A 239 -3.38 -10.09 -16.88
N ARG A 240 -4.22 -9.10 -16.58
CA ARG A 240 -3.95 -8.17 -15.47
C ARG A 240 -3.96 -8.88 -14.11
N ILE A 241 -4.87 -9.81 -13.87
CA ILE A 241 -4.92 -10.56 -12.61
C ILE A 241 -3.62 -11.33 -12.40
N LYS A 242 -3.14 -12.05 -13.42
CA LYS A 242 -1.85 -12.73 -13.43
C LYS A 242 -0.67 -11.78 -13.17
N GLU A 243 -0.72 -10.56 -13.70
CA GLU A 243 0.31 -9.55 -13.41
C GLU A 243 0.25 -9.03 -11.96
N GLU A 244 -0.93 -8.87 -11.36
CA GLU A 244 -1.10 -8.35 -9.99
C GLU A 244 -0.77 -9.38 -8.90
N ILE A 245 -1.01 -10.67 -9.15
CA ILE A 245 -0.72 -11.74 -8.18
C ILE A 245 0.77 -11.91 -7.91
N ALA A 246 1.67 -11.39 -8.76
CA ALA A 246 3.10 -11.44 -8.51
C ALA A 246 3.52 -10.77 -7.18
N THR A 247 2.65 -9.92 -6.62
CA THR A 247 2.81 -9.45 -5.23
C THR A 247 2.95 -10.57 -4.19
N LEU A 248 2.38 -11.76 -4.42
CA LEU A 248 2.43 -12.92 -3.52
C LEU A 248 3.83 -13.41 -3.17
N ILE A 249 4.79 -13.17 -4.06
CA ILE A 249 6.13 -13.74 -3.96
C ILE A 249 7.19 -12.69 -3.60
N THR A 250 6.75 -11.50 -3.21
CA THR A 250 7.64 -10.36 -2.91
C THR A 250 7.95 -10.19 -1.42
N GLU A 251 7.38 -11.03 -0.56
CA GLU A 251 7.76 -11.14 0.85
C GLU A 251 9.09 -11.89 0.97
N GLY A 252 10.01 -11.42 1.81
CA GLY A 252 11.38 -11.98 1.93
C GLY A 252 12.33 -11.55 0.81
N MET A 253 11.97 -10.56 -0.01
CA MET A 253 12.86 -9.99 -1.02
C MET A 253 13.97 -9.19 -0.32
N LYS A 254 15.22 -9.54 -0.60
CA LYS A 254 16.41 -8.91 -0.04
C LYS A 254 17.07 -8.03 -1.08
N PHE A 255 17.55 -6.87 -0.67
CA PHE A 255 18.31 -5.97 -1.53
C PHE A 255 19.18 -5.05 -0.71
N LYS A 256 20.19 -4.50 -1.37
CA LYS A 256 21.16 -3.58 -0.77
C LYS A 256 20.89 -2.17 -1.24
N ILE A 257 20.92 -1.22 -0.32
CA ILE A 257 20.84 0.20 -0.60
C ILE A 257 22.21 0.80 -0.27
N THR A 258 22.83 1.45 -1.26
CA THR A 258 24.07 2.20 -1.04
C THR A 258 23.81 3.68 -1.22
N ILE A 259 24.25 4.48 -0.25
CA ILE A 259 24.17 5.94 -0.24
C ILE A 259 25.56 6.47 -0.52
N TYR A 260 25.66 7.31 -1.54
CA TYR A 260 26.86 8.09 -1.84
C TYR A 260 26.55 9.58 -1.70
N GLY A 261 27.55 10.38 -1.41
CA GLY A 261 27.44 11.83 -1.48
C GLY A 261 28.67 12.56 -0.96
N ASN A 262 28.66 13.87 -1.19
CA ASN A 262 29.75 14.79 -0.87
C ASN A 262 29.29 15.92 0.08
N GLY A 263 28.22 15.67 0.84
CA GLY A 263 27.72 16.63 1.82
C GLY A 263 28.64 16.75 3.03
N ASN A 264 28.62 17.89 3.69
CA ASN A 264 29.31 18.05 4.98
C ASN A 264 28.64 17.22 6.10
N ASN A 265 29.27 17.14 7.28
CA ASN A 265 28.77 16.31 8.39
C ASN A 265 27.32 16.63 8.77
N LYS A 266 26.90 17.91 8.81
CA LYS A 266 25.50 18.29 9.11
C LYS A 266 24.53 17.79 8.04
N GLU A 267 24.92 17.93 6.76
CA GLU A 267 24.13 17.47 5.62
C GLU A 267 23.98 15.95 5.62
N VAL A 268 25.08 15.22 5.89
CA VAL A 268 25.10 13.75 5.98
C VAL A 268 24.22 13.26 7.12
N ASN A 269 24.33 13.85 8.31
CA ASN A 269 23.52 13.48 9.48
C ASN A 269 22.02 13.64 9.19
N PHE A 270 21.60 14.77 8.62
CA PHE A 270 20.21 14.97 8.20
C PHE A 270 19.77 13.99 7.09
N ALA A 271 20.63 13.78 6.10
CA ALA A 271 20.37 12.88 4.99
C ALA A 271 20.12 11.44 5.51
N LEU A 272 21.00 10.92 6.35
CA LEU A 272 20.88 9.60 6.95
C LEU A 272 19.64 9.47 7.85
N SER A 273 19.45 10.40 8.79
CA SER A 273 18.34 10.32 9.75
C SER A 273 16.97 10.36 9.04
N SER A 274 16.82 11.24 8.04
CA SER A 274 15.60 11.30 7.22
C SER A 274 15.41 10.09 6.31
N PHE A 275 16.50 9.43 5.89
CA PHE A 275 16.42 8.19 5.13
C PHE A 275 15.92 7.03 5.97
N ILE A 276 16.44 6.87 7.19
CA ILE A 276 16.01 5.85 8.15
C ILE A 276 14.52 6.00 8.47
N LEU A 277 14.05 7.24 8.71
CA LEU A 277 12.61 7.51 8.85
C LEU A 277 11.81 7.06 7.63
N GLY A 278 12.36 7.26 6.42
CA GLY A 278 11.77 6.78 5.18
C GLY A 278 11.64 5.26 5.09
N LEU A 279 12.64 4.51 5.58
CA LEU A 279 12.60 3.05 5.62
C LEU A 279 11.55 2.55 6.64
N ILE A 280 11.55 3.10 7.85
CA ILE A 280 10.63 2.72 8.93
C ILE A 280 9.18 3.04 8.53
N PHE A 281 8.89 4.29 8.20
CA PHE A 281 7.52 4.74 8.01
C PHE A 281 7.01 4.68 6.57
N GLY A 282 7.90 4.79 5.57
CA GLY A 282 7.54 4.96 4.17
C GLY A 282 7.42 3.65 3.39
N GLY A 283 8.45 2.79 3.49
CA GLY A 283 8.52 1.52 2.77
C GLY A 283 8.71 1.64 1.27
N ILE A 284 8.47 0.52 0.59
CA ILE A 284 8.61 0.42 -0.87
C ILE A 284 7.32 -0.02 -1.56
N GLY A 285 7.13 0.48 -2.77
CA GLY A 285 5.95 0.15 -3.58
C GLY A 285 4.70 0.95 -3.23
N SER A 286 3.54 0.38 -3.51
CA SER A 286 2.24 1.00 -3.27
C SER A 286 1.52 0.41 -2.05
N MET A 287 0.47 1.10 -1.58
CA MET A 287 -0.34 0.69 -0.41
C MET A 287 0.42 0.68 0.92
N THR A 288 1.59 1.33 0.98
CA THR A 288 2.50 1.28 2.14
C THR A 288 1.91 1.79 3.45
N LYS A 289 0.93 2.70 3.39
CA LYS A 289 0.16 3.18 4.57
C LYS A 289 -0.77 2.11 5.16
N ARG A 290 -0.80 0.89 4.63
CA ARG A 290 -1.63 -0.25 5.05
C ARG A 290 -0.77 -1.48 5.36
N GLY A 291 0.51 -1.29 5.70
CA GLY A 291 1.43 -2.36 6.06
C GLY A 291 2.19 -3.01 4.90
N PHE A 292 1.81 -2.78 3.64
CA PHE A 292 2.52 -3.32 2.46
C PHE A 292 3.92 -2.72 2.33
N GLY A 293 4.87 -3.49 1.78
CA GLY A 293 6.25 -3.04 1.59
C GLY A 293 6.92 -2.59 2.88
N SER A 294 6.62 -3.29 3.97
CA SER A 294 7.31 -3.11 5.25
C SER A 294 8.68 -3.74 5.17
N LEU A 295 9.66 -3.10 5.83
CA LEU A 295 11.07 -3.45 5.70
C LEU A 295 11.65 -3.82 7.06
N LYS A 296 12.55 -4.78 7.04
CA LYS A 296 13.53 -5.08 8.08
C LYS A 296 14.89 -4.53 7.63
N ILE A 297 15.60 -3.89 8.55
CA ILE A 297 16.98 -3.46 8.34
C ILE A 297 17.87 -4.55 8.93
N SER A 298 18.54 -5.31 8.08
CA SER A 298 19.36 -6.46 8.49
C SER A 298 20.77 -6.04 8.86
N LEU A 299 21.34 -5.09 8.10
CA LEU A 299 22.67 -4.55 8.34
C LEU A 299 22.71 -3.07 7.94
N PHE A 300 23.42 -2.27 8.71
CA PHE A 300 23.73 -0.88 8.45
C PHE A 300 25.23 -0.70 8.66
N SER A 301 25.94 -0.33 7.60
CA SER A 301 27.38 -0.06 7.62
C SER A 301 27.60 1.38 7.23
N LEU A 302 28.35 2.12 8.06
CA LEU A 302 28.76 3.50 7.81
C LEU A 302 30.18 3.52 7.26
N ASN A 303 30.53 4.58 6.56
CA ASN A 303 31.93 4.86 6.28
C ASN A 303 32.63 5.33 7.57
N ASP A 304 33.71 4.65 7.96
CA ASP A 304 34.44 4.92 9.20
C ASP A 304 35.12 6.30 9.22
N THR A 305 35.36 6.90 8.04
CA THR A 305 35.96 8.24 7.94
C THR A 305 34.95 9.36 8.15
N LEU A 306 33.65 9.06 8.20
CA LEU A 306 32.61 10.07 8.39
C LEU A 306 32.36 10.33 9.87
N GLU A 307 32.40 11.60 10.25
CA GLU A 307 32.00 12.04 11.57
C GLU A 307 30.47 12.12 11.65
N ILE A 308 29.87 11.01 12.06
CA ILE A 308 28.45 10.90 12.36
C ILE A 308 28.20 11.34 13.80
N ASP A 309 27.16 12.14 14.00
CA ASP A 309 26.76 12.59 15.32
C ASP A 309 26.51 11.37 16.24
N PRO A 310 27.09 11.33 17.46
CA PRO A 310 26.97 10.18 18.37
C PRO A 310 25.52 9.78 18.68
N GLU A 311 24.62 10.76 18.74
CA GLU A 311 23.21 10.57 19.02
C GLU A 311 22.53 9.75 17.90
N LEU A 312 22.83 10.07 16.64
CA LEU A 312 22.34 9.31 15.48
C LEU A 312 23.00 7.94 15.40
N LYS A 313 24.30 7.84 15.68
CA LYS A 313 25.04 6.57 15.67
C LYS A 313 24.44 5.58 16.68
N ASN A 314 24.11 6.03 17.88
CA ASN A 314 23.45 5.22 18.90
C ASN A 314 22.07 4.73 18.44
N VAL A 315 21.26 5.60 17.83
CA VAL A 315 19.96 5.21 17.28
C VAL A 315 20.10 4.15 16.19
N ILE A 316 21.09 4.27 15.29
CA ILE A 316 21.36 3.27 14.25
C ILE A 316 21.72 1.93 14.88
N GLN A 317 22.64 1.92 15.84
CA GLN A 317 23.08 0.70 16.54
C GLN A 317 21.93 0.02 17.28
N ASP A 318 21.09 0.80 17.95
CA ASP A 318 19.88 0.33 18.63
C ASP A 318 18.92 -0.33 17.63
N LEU A 319 18.63 0.34 16.51
CA LEU A 319 17.73 -0.18 15.46
C LEU A 319 18.25 -1.41 14.72
N GLN A 320 19.53 -1.76 14.87
CA GLN A 320 20.10 -3.00 14.32
C GLN A 320 20.09 -4.16 15.32
N SER A 321 20.37 -3.86 16.59
CA SER A 321 20.84 -4.87 17.52
C SER A 321 20.17 -4.85 18.88
N LYS A 322 19.40 -3.83 19.25
CA LYS A 322 18.72 -3.80 20.55
C LYS A 322 17.52 -4.74 20.53
N ASP A 323 17.33 -5.49 21.62
CA ASP A 323 16.08 -6.20 21.83
C ASP A 323 15.10 -5.22 22.48
N PHE A 324 14.07 -4.81 21.73
CA PHE A 324 13.16 -3.75 22.15
C PHE A 324 11.93 -4.30 22.87
N THR A 325 11.48 -3.57 23.88
CA THR A 325 10.06 -3.52 24.25
C THR A 325 9.30 -2.52 23.36
N GLU A 326 7.96 -2.58 23.37
CA GLU A 326 7.11 -1.65 22.62
C GLU A 326 7.43 -0.18 22.93
N ASN A 327 7.59 0.15 24.21
CA ASN A 327 7.86 1.51 24.68
C ASN A 327 9.26 1.99 24.30
N GLU A 328 10.27 1.12 24.37
CA GLU A 328 11.62 1.48 23.97
C GLU A 328 11.70 1.74 22.46
N LEU A 329 11.10 0.89 21.63
CA LEU A 329 11.08 1.13 20.18
C LEU A 329 10.34 2.42 19.84
N LYS A 330 9.19 2.66 20.48
CA LYS A 330 8.43 3.92 20.36
C LYS A 330 9.31 5.13 20.70
N ASN A 331 10.05 5.07 21.81
CA ASN A 331 10.92 6.16 22.25
C ASN A 331 12.12 6.36 21.32
N THR A 332 12.76 5.29 20.84
CA THR A 332 13.86 5.39 19.87
C THR A 332 13.39 5.99 18.54
N ILE A 333 12.19 5.64 18.05
CA ILE A 333 11.63 6.24 16.84
C ILE A 333 11.28 7.72 17.06
N LYS A 334 10.66 8.07 18.19
CA LYS A 334 10.40 9.48 18.54
C LYS A 334 11.70 10.29 18.59
N LYS A 335 12.72 9.72 19.22
CA LYS A 335 14.05 10.31 19.31
C LYS A 335 14.64 10.54 17.91
N LEU A 336 14.56 9.57 17.00
CA LEU A 336 14.97 9.75 15.61
C LEU A 336 14.24 10.91 14.91
N CYS A 337 12.94 11.09 15.15
CA CYS A 337 12.19 12.25 14.63
C CYS A 337 12.73 13.58 15.18
N GLU A 338 12.97 13.66 16.49
CA GLU A 338 13.48 14.86 17.16
C GLU A 338 14.88 15.24 16.66
N ILE A 339 15.80 14.27 16.58
CA ILE A 339 17.16 14.53 16.11
C ILE A 339 17.15 14.94 14.63
N THR A 340 16.28 14.34 13.81
CA THR A 340 16.12 14.74 12.40
C THR A 340 15.68 16.20 12.28
N ILE A 341 14.74 16.66 13.13
CA ILE A 341 14.32 18.07 13.17
C ILE A 341 15.48 18.96 13.64
N LYS A 342 16.23 18.54 14.67
CA LYS A 342 17.42 19.25 15.17
C LYS A 342 18.46 19.48 14.05
N TYR A 343 18.77 18.47 13.25
CA TYR A 343 19.72 18.62 12.14
C TYR A 343 19.24 19.60 11.08
N VAL A 344 17.95 19.61 10.75
CA VAL A 344 17.39 20.64 9.85
C VAL A 344 17.63 22.04 10.41
N ARG A 345 17.33 22.26 11.70
CA ARG A 345 17.51 23.59 12.32
C ARG A 345 18.96 24.04 12.28
N GLN A 346 19.90 23.13 12.57
CA GLN A 346 21.33 23.42 12.54
C GLN A 346 21.88 23.64 11.13
N LEU A 347 21.30 22.98 10.13
CA LEU A 347 21.73 23.06 8.74
C LEU A 347 21.26 24.34 8.06
N PHE A 348 20.01 24.75 8.31
CA PHE A 348 19.38 25.92 7.69
C PHE A 348 19.24 27.12 8.64
N GLU A 349 19.94 27.08 9.77
CA GLU A 349 19.99 28.16 10.78
C GLU A 349 18.60 28.64 11.20
N ILE A 350 17.68 27.70 11.38
CA ILE A 350 16.28 27.99 11.70
C ILE A 350 16.18 28.32 13.19
N PRO A 351 15.70 29.52 13.57
CA PRO A 351 15.55 29.87 14.97
C PRO A 351 14.52 28.98 15.67
N SER A 352 14.67 28.81 16.98
CA SER A 352 13.70 28.12 17.81
C SER A 352 12.45 28.99 17.97
N ILE A 353 11.52 28.90 17.02
CA ILE A 353 10.26 29.65 17.01
C ILE A 353 9.22 28.91 17.87
N GLN A 354 8.34 29.62 18.59
CA GLN A 354 7.13 29.00 19.13
C GLN A 354 6.07 28.91 18.04
N SER A 355 5.48 27.73 17.85
CA SER A 355 4.39 27.55 16.87
C SER A 355 3.23 28.50 17.20
N SER A 356 2.76 29.25 16.21
CA SER A 356 1.49 29.98 16.34
C SER A 356 0.29 29.10 15.94
N ARG A 357 0.53 27.98 15.25
CA ARG A 357 -0.50 27.01 14.84
C ARG A 357 -0.56 25.78 15.72
N THR A 358 -1.80 25.36 15.97
CA THR A 358 -2.12 24.03 16.53
C THR A 358 -2.08 22.93 15.47
N ILE A 359 -2.47 23.24 14.22
CA ILE A 359 -2.49 22.30 13.10
C ILE A 359 -1.49 22.74 12.02
N PRO A 360 -0.48 21.91 11.67
CA PRO A 360 0.46 22.19 10.59
C PRO A 360 -0.23 22.43 9.25
N ARG A 361 0.29 23.33 8.41
CA ARG A 361 -0.27 23.58 7.07
C ARG A 361 -0.27 22.32 6.21
N VAL A 362 0.80 21.55 6.28
CA VAL A 362 1.03 20.28 5.57
C VAL A 362 1.64 19.26 6.54
N PRO A 363 1.63 17.95 6.24
CA PRO A 363 2.19 16.91 7.10
C PRO A 363 3.59 17.24 7.63
N SER A 364 3.77 17.11 8.94
CA SER A 364 4.94 17.60 9.67
C SER A 364 5.39 16.60 10.74
N LEU A 365 6.70 16.40 10.91
CA LEU A 365 7.24 15.55 11.97
C LEU A 365 7.02 16.12 13.37
N HIS A 366 6.83 17.43 13.52
CA HIS A 366 6.70 18.07 14.85
C HIS A 366 5.53 17.51 15.67
N ASN A 367 4.40 17.21 15.01
CA ASN A 367 3.19 16.69 15.63
C ASN A 367 2.89 15.25 15.21
N ILE A 368 3.94 14.45 14.97
CA ILE A 368 3.76 13.03 14.63
C ILE A 368 3.22 12.26 15.84
N LYS A 369 2.10 11.56 15.66
CA LYS A 369 1.60 10.58 16.64
C LYS A 369 2.16 9.21 16.28
N ILE A 370 2.74 8.51 17.25
CA ILE A 370 3.36 7.19 17.06
C ILE A 370 2.91 6.27 18.19
N GLU A 371 2.40 5.10 17.84
CA GLU A 371 2.14 3.99 18.75
C GLU A 371 2.77 2.72 18.18
N VAL A 372 3.29 1.88 19.05
CA VAL A 372 4.00 0.63 18.72
C VAL A 372 3.36 -0.48 19.52
N LYS A 373 3.11 -1.62 18.87
CA LYS A 373 2.71 -2.86 19.54
C LYS A 373 3.49 -4.04 18.98
N GLU A 374 3.85 -5.00 19.81
CA GLU A 374 4.37 -6.27 19.35
C GLU A 374 3.23 -7.05 18.67
N SER A 375 3.49 -7.62 17.50
CA SER A 375 2.46 -8.29 16.70
C SER A 375 3.10 -9.20 15.65
N THR A 376 2.28 -9.93 14.92
CA THR A 376 2.70 -10.65 13.70
C THR A 376 2.25 -9.87 12.45
N VAL A 377 2.89 -10.09 11.31
CA VAL A 377 2.46 -9.47 10.05
C VAL A 377 1.07 -9.99 9.64
N LYS A 378 0.05 -9.12 9.73
CA LYS A 378 -1.36 -9.42 9.43
C LYS A 378 -1.97 -8.34 8.56
N LEU A 379 -1.69 -8.39 7.26
CA LEU A 379 -2.12 -7.38 6.28
C LEU A 379 -3.65 -7.29 6.13
N ASP A 380 -4.38 -8.36 6.45
CA ASP A 380 -5.83 -8.38 6.54
C ASP A 380 -6.34 -7.52 7.69
N ASN A 381 -5.77 -7.64 8.90
CA ASN A 381 -6.07 -6.77 10.04
C ASN A 381 -5.72 -5.31 9.72
N ALA A 382 -4.51 -5.07 9.21
CA ALA A 382 -4.07 -3.74 8.79
C ALA A 382 -4.97 -3.16 7.69
N GLY A 383 -5.47 -3.96 6.75
CA GLY A 383 -6.41 -3.51 5.72
C GLY A 383 -7.80 -3.21 6.30
N ASN A 384 -8.32 -4.10 7.14
CA ASN A 384 -9.63 -4.01 7.76
C ASN A 384 -9.73 -2.83 8.72
N ALA A 385 -8.65 -2.45 9.39
CA ALA A 385 -8.57 -1.28 10.25
C ALA A 385 -8.92 0.03 9.55
N PHE A 386 -8.83 0.11 8.22
CA PHE A 386 -9.16 1.31 7.44
C PHE A 386 -10.47 1.22 6.66
N LEU A 387 -11.23 0.13 6.84
CA LEU A 387 -12.53 -0.01 6.21
C LEU A 387 -13.63 0.55 7.12
N LYS A 388 -14.37 1.53 6.61
CA LYS A 388 -15.52 2.12 7.32
C LYS A 388 -16.51 1.08 7.86
N GLN A 389 -16.73 -0.02 7.14
CA GLN A 389 -17.68 -1.06 7.55
C GLN A 389 -17.22 -1.81 8.80
N THR A 390 -15.92 -1.98 9.02
CA THR A 390 -15.41 -2.71 10.19
C THR A 390 -15.48 -1.86 11.46
N TRP A 391 -15.62 -0.55 11.32
CA TRP A 391 -15.76 0.38 12.45
C TRP A 391 -17.15 0.38 13.06
N LYS A 392 -18.14 -0.10 12.31
CA LYS A 392 -19.52 -0.22 12.77
C LYS A 392 -19.65 -1.44 13.68
N THR A 393 -20.34 -1.26 14.80
CA THR A 393 -20.72 -2.37 15.69
C THR A 393 -21.80 -3.25 15.06
N ASN A 394 -22.70 -2.65 14.27
CA ASN A 394 -23.70 -3.35 13.47
C ASN A 394 -23.67 -2.83 12.02
N PRO A 395 -23.53 -3.71 11.00
CA PRO A 395 -23.48 -3.30 9.59
C PRO A 395 -24.68 -2.47 9.12
N ARG A 396 -25.86 -2.64 9.76
CA ARG A 396 -27.10 -1.92 9.46
C ARG A 396 -27.09 -0.46 9.94
N ILE A 397 -26.21 -0.11 10.89
CA ILE A 397 -26.07 1.26 11.36
C ILE A 397 -25.61 2.16 10.21
N SER A 398 -26.23 3.33 10.10
CA SER A 398 -25.86 4.34 9.14
C SER A 398 -24.38 4.68 9.28
N GLY A 399 -23.66 4.67 8.15
CA GLY A 399 -22.28 5.14 8.11
C GLY A 399 -22.14 6.65 8.33
N LYS A 400 -23.24 7.40 8.47
CA LYS A 400 -23.22 8.87 8.52
C LYS A 400 -22.35 9.41 9.65
N ASN A 401 -22.13 8.67 10.74
CA ASN A 401 -21.34 9.11 11.89
C ASN A 401 -19.89 8.57 11.88
N PHE A 402 -19.50 7.80 10.86
CA PHE A 402 -18.16 7.21 10.74
C PHE A 402 -17.40 7.92 9.62
N HIS A 403 -16.57 8.89 9.99
CA HIS A 403 -15.87 9.75 9.05
C HIS A 403 -14.48 9.22 8.80
N THR A 404 -14.29 8.61 7.63
CA THR A 404 -13.03 7.99 7.24
C THR A 404 -12.25 8.83 6.24
N TRP A 405 -12.63 10.08 5.99
CA TRP A 405 -11.93 10.97 5.06
C TRP A 405 -10.47 11.19 5.49
N ILE A 406 -10.20 11.22 6.80
CA ILE A 406 -8.85 11.33 7.36
C ILE A 406 -7.93 10.14 7.01
N LEU A 407 -8.53 8.99 6.70
CA LEU A 407 -7.85 7.78 6.24
C LEU A 407 -7.49 7.82 4.75
N GLY A 408 -7.60 8.99 4.13
CA GLY A 408 -7.36 9.23 2.71
C GLY A 408 -8.68 9.41 1.99
N LEU A 409 -8.72 10.39 1.09
CA LEU A 409 -9.95 10.74 0.38
C LEU A 409 -10.35 9.59 -0.56
N PRO A 410 -11.49 8.93 -0.30
CA PRO A 410 -12.03 7.94 -1.23
C PRO A 410 -12.42 8.63 -2.53
N ARG A 411 -12.36 7.89 -3.65
CA ARG A 411 -12.92 8.37 -4.90
C ARG A 411 -14.43 8.56 -4.75
N PHE A 412 -14.95 9.71 -5.17
CA PHE A 412 -16.36 9.84 -5.48
C PHE A 412 -16.73 8.81 -6.55
N GLN A 413 -17.67 7.91 -6.24
CA GLN A 413 -18.07 6.83 -7.13
C GLN A 413 -19.58 6.65 -7.10
N ARG A 414 -20.16 6.44 -8.28
CA ARG A 414 -21.60 6.16 -8.47
C ARG A 414 -22.52 7.19 -7.78
N GLY A 415 -22.10 8.45 -7.74
CA GLY A 415 -22.87 9.54 -7.12
C GLY A 415 -22.82 9.57 -5.59
N THR A 416 -21.85 8.90 -4.96
CA THR A 416 -21.68 8.87 -3.50
C THR A 416 -20.21 8.97 -3.09
N GLY A 417 -19.96 9.35 -1.83
CA GLY A 417 -18.60 9.44 -1.26
C GLY A 417 -18.19 10.88 -0.97
N TYR A 418 -16.88 11.15 -0.97
CA TYR A 418 -16.36 12.50 -0.71
C TYR A 418 -16.02 13.18 -2.02
N ALA A 419 -16.45 14.44 -2.18
CA ALA A 419 -16.22 15.22 -3.39
C ALA A 419 -16.11 16.70 -3.06
N LYS A 420 -15.50 17.46 -3.96
CA LYS A 420 -15.59 18.91 -3.99
C LYS A 420 -16.58 19.32 -5.07
N LYS A 421 -17.41 20.33 -4.80
CA LYS A 421 -18.34 20.88 -5.79
C LYS A 421 -17.73 22.15 -6.39
N LYS A 422 -17.59 22.19 -7.72
CA LYS A 422 -17.13 23.37 -8.47
C LYS A 422 -18.02 23.53 -9.70
N ASN A 423 -18.66 24.70 -9.84
CA ASN A 423 -19.59 25.01 -10.95
C ASN A 423 -20.64 23.89 -11.13
N ASP A 424 -21.29 23.50 -10.03
CA ASP A 424 -22.29 22.41 -9.96
C ASP A 424 -21.82 21.00 -10.38
N LYS A 425 -20.53 20.83 -10.67
CA LYS A 425 -19.92 19.53 -10.95
C LYS A 425 -19.14 19.04 -9.74
N TYR A 426 -19.28 17.75 -9.43
CA TYR A 426 -18.47 17.10 -8.40
C TYR A 426 -17.13 16.67 -8.98
N SER A 427 -16.03 17.12 -8.37
CA SER A 427 -14.69 16.62 -8.64
C SER A 427 -14.24 15.67 -7.53
N SER A 428 -13.58 14.57 -7.94
CA SER A 428 -12.89 13.70 -6.99
C SER A 428 -11.52 14.26 -6.69
N GLU A 429 -11.26 14.61 -5.43
CA GLU A 429 -9.91 14.96 -4.97
C GLU A 429 -9.19 13.72 -4.47
N ARG A 430 -7.86 13.68 -4.62
CA ARG A 430 -7.01 12.61 -4.08
C ARG A 430 -6.13 13.19 -2.98
N ARG A 431 -6.21 12.58 -1.81
CA ARG A 431 -5.28 12.83 -0.71
C ARG A 431 -4.95 11.52 -0.02
N ILE A 432 -3.66 11.33 0.26
CA ILE A 432 -3.20 10.16 1.00
C ILE A 432 -3.74 10.17 2.44
N SER A 433 -3.77 8.99 3.04
CA SER A 433 -4.11 8.79 4.45
C SER A 433 -3.16 9.56 5.37
N SER A 434 -3.71 10.32 6.33
CA SER A 434 -2.91 10.93 7.39
C SER A 434 -2.39 9.89 8.39
N ILE A 435 -3.05 8.72 8.48
CA ILE A 435 -2.67 7.61 9.36
C ILE A 435 -2.08 6.47 8.52
N GLY A 436 -0.99 5.88 8.99
CA GLY A 436 -0.32 4.75 8.38
C GLY A 436 -0.08 3.63 9.39
N VAL A 437 -0.02 2.40 8.89
CA VAL A 437 0.40 1.22 9.64
C VAL A 437 1.59 0.62 8.92
N ARG A 438 2.60 0.21 9.70
CA ARG A 438 3.84 -0.42 9.22
C ARG A 438 4.18 -1.58 10.10
N TYR A 439 4.82 -2.58 9.51
CA TYR A 439 5.51 -3.60 10.28
C TYR A 439 6.99 -3.25 10.32
N PHE A 440 7.64 -3.57 11.43
CA PHE A 440 9.07 -3.42 11.60
C PHE A 440 9.56 -4.63 12.37
N GLU A 441 10.53 -5.35 11.81
CA GLU A 441 11.10 -6.54 12.43
C GLU A 441 12.52 -6.25 12.91
N ILE A 442 12.81 -6.64 14.15
CA ILE A 442 14.14 -6.59 14.73
C ILE A 442 14.31 -7.78 15.68
N LYS A 443 15.47 -8.47 15.62
CA LYS A 443 15.77 -9.65 16.45
C LYS A 443 14.62 -10.68 16.52
N TYR A 444 13.99 -10.98 15.38
CA TYR A 444 12.88 -11.94 15.25
C TYR A 444 11.55 -11.51 15.91
N LYS A 445 11.50 -10.34 16.56
CA LYS A 445 10.25 -9.72 17.01
C LYS A 445 9.72 -8.82 15.91
N VAL A 446 8.42 -8.90 15.67
CA VAL A 446 7.72 -8.03 14.74
C VAL A 446 6.90 -7.03 15.56
N PHE A 447 7.01 -5.76 15.18
CA PHE A 447 6.24 -4.68 15.74
C PHE A 447 5.32 -4.09 14.69
N VAL A 448 4.09 -3.78 15.07
CA VAL A 448 3.20 -2.92 14.30
C VAL A 448 3.34 -1.48 14.80
N ILE A 449 3.74 -0.59 13.88
CA ILE A 449 3.87 0.84 14.11
C ILE A 449 2.66 1.53 13.50
N VAL A 450 1.84 2.15 14.33
CA VAL A 450 0.76 3.04 13.91
C VAL A 450 1.26 4.46 14.04
N TYR A 451 1.29 5.19 12.92
CA TYR A 451 1.73 6.57 12.93
C TYR A 451 0.73 7.48 12.23
N GLY A 452 0.72 8.74 12.62
CA GLY A 452 -0.18 9.72 12.05
C GLY A 452 0.46 11.10 11.96
N LEU A 453 0.23 11.77 10.83
CA LEU A 453 0.65 13.13 10.56
C LEU A 453 -0.60 13.98 10.36
N LEU A 454 -0.92 14.78 11.36
CA LEU A 454 -2.00 15.75 11.29
C LEU A 454 -1.57 16.94 10.44
N SER A 455 -2.48 17.42 9.58
CA SER A 455 -2.25 18.61 8.77
C SER A 455 -3.56 19.22 8.27
N GLY A 456 -3.49 20.50 7.91
CA GLY A 456 -4.59 21.32 7.42
C GLY A 456 -4.75 21.36 5.90
N ASP A 457 -3.90 20.67 5.13
CA ASP A 457 -3.93 20.60 3.65
C ASP A 457 -5.09 19.76 3.08
N TRP A 458 -6.24 19.82 3.73
CA TRP A 458 -7.46 19.18 3.24
C TRP A 458 -8.16 20.08 2.23
N PRO A 459 -8.80 19.52 1.19
CA PRO A 459 -9.53 20.34 0.22
C PRO A 459 -10.63 21.16 0.92
N GLU A 460 -10.59 22.47 0.71
CA GLU A 460 -11.65 23.37 1.18
C GLU A 460 -12.99 23.01 0.53
N GLY A 461 -14.08 23.11 1.31
CA GLY A 461 -15.44 22.81 0.85
C GLY A 461 -15.67 21.33 0.56
N LEU A 462 -14.96 20.42 1.23
CA LEU A 462 -15.16 18.98 1.07
C LEU A 462 -16.57 18.58 1.53
N LEU A 463 -17.28 17.86 0.68
CA LEU A 463 -18.63 17.37 0.94
C LEU A 463 -18.63 15.85 1.03
N HIS A 464 -19.45 15.31 1.93
CA HIS A 464 -19.88 13.92 1.88
C HIS A 464 -21.24 13.83 1.18
N ILE A 465 -21.25 13.15 0.03
CA ILE A 465 -22.43 12.94 -0.81
C ILE A 465 -23.01 11.56 -0.51
N SER A 466 -24.28 11.51 -0.16
CA SER A 466 -25.03 10.27 0.09
C SER A 466 -26.36 10.30 -0.66
N LYS A 467 -26.98 9.15 -0.90
CA LYS A 467 -28.33 9.10 -1.49
C LYS A 467 -29.39 8.92 -0.41
N SER A 468 -30.44 9.73 -0.49
CA SER A 468 -31.64 9.54 0.33
C SER A 468 -32.29 8.19 -0.01
N ARG A 469 -32.57 7.37 1.01
CA ARG A 469 -33.32 6.12 0.81
C ARG A 469 -34.76 6.35 0.36
N LYS A 470 -35.37 7.48 0.75
CA LYS A 470 -36.78 7.79 0.43
C LYS A 470 -36.94 8.42 -0.95
N SER A 471 -36.05 9.34 -1.32
CA SER A 471 -36.22 10.16 -2.54
C SER A 471 -35.19 9.87 -3.63
N GLY A 472 -34.17 9.04 -3.37
CA GLY A 472 -33.05 8.79 -4.29
C GLY A 472 -32.13 10.01 -4.52
N LYS A 473 -32.56 11.22 -4.13
CA LYS A 473 -31.82 12.47 -4.29
C LYS A 473 -30.52 12.46 -3.48
N SER A 474 -29.50 13.10 -4.04
CA SER A 474 -28.23 13.33 -3.37
C SER A 474 -28.41 14.29 -2.20
N ILE A 475 -27.88 13.90 -1.04
CA ILE A 475 -27.77 14.71 0.17
C ILE A 475 -26.31 15.09 0.29
N GLU A 476 -26.06 16.39 0.27
CA GLU A 476 -24.73 16.97 0.51
C GLU A 476 -24.58 17.28 1.99
N THR A 477 -23.43 16.93 2.57
CA THR A 477 -23.11 17.28 3.96
C THR A 477 -21.68 17.80 4.00
N SER A 478 -21.50 19.08 4.38
CA SER A 478 -20.16 19.63 4.63
C SER A 478 -19.47 18.84 5.73
N ILE A 479 -18.18 18.54 5.56
CA ILE A 479 -17.39 17.86 6.59
C ILE A 479 -17.28 18.64 7.90
N GLU A 480 -17.45 19.96 7.85
CA GLU A 480 -17.38 20.84 9.02
C GLU A 480 -18.64 20.71 9.90
N LYS A 481 -19.77 20.30 9.31
CA LYS A 481 -21.06 20.15 10.00
C LYS A 481 -21.25 18.75 10.60
N ILE A 482 -20.19 17.96 10.64
CA ILE A 482 -20.21 16.57 11.08
C ILE A 482 -19.88 16.50 12.58
N PRO A 483 -20.64 15.75 13.41
CA PRO A 483 -20.37 15.62 14.84
C PRO A 483 -18.94 15.09 15.14
N GLY A 484 -18.19 15.78 16.00
CA GLY A 484 -16.73 15.60 16.21
C GLY A 484 -15.89 16.61 15.39
N GLY A 485 -16.36 17.87 15.36
CA GLY A 485 -16.26 18.84 14.25
C GLY A 485 -14.93 19.56 14.01
N SER A 486 -13.78 18.98 14.39
CA SER A 486 -12.48 19.50 13.98
C SER A 486 -11.64 18.43 13.26
N ILE A 487 -10.69 18.86 12.43
CA ILE A 487 -9.73 17.96 11.78
C ILE A 487 -8.96 17.15 12.83
N GLN A 488 -8.66 17.77 13.97
CA GLN A 488 -7.99 17.15 15.11
C GLN A 488 -8.81 16.00 15.71
N ASP A 489 -10.10 16.22 15.96
CA ASP A 489 -11.00 15.20 16.54
C ASP A 489 -11.19 14.03 15.58
N ALA A 490 -11.41 14.31 14.29
CA ALA A 490 -11.52 13.30 13.26
C ALA A 490 -10.24 12.45 13.17
N PHE A 491 -9.06 13.09 13.25
CA PHE A 491 -7.78 12.41 13.27
C PHE A 491 -7.61 11.54 14.52
N ASN A 492 -7.86 12.09 15.72
CA ASN A 492 -7.71 11.36 16.97
C ASN A 492 -8.65 10.14 17.01
N TYR A 493 -9.92 10.33 16.69
CA TYR A 493 -10.90 9.25 16.61
C TYR A 493 -10.46 8.15 15.65
N ALA A 494 -10.04 8.52 14.44
CA ALA A 494 -9.60 7.55 13.44
C ALA A 494 -8.32 6.82 13.87
N PHE A 495 -7.38 7.53 14.49
CA PHE A 495 -6.13 6.95 14.99
C PHE A 495 -6.43 5.87 16.03
N GLU A 496 -7.27 6.17 17.03
CA GLU A 496 -7.67 5.19 18.04
C GLU A 496 -8.42 3.98 17.44
N LYS A 497 -9.29 4.22 16.45
CA LYS A 497 -9.99 3.12 15.74
C LYS A 497 -9.04 2.21 14.97
N VAL A 498 -8.02 2.77 14.33
CA VAL A 498 -6.99 1.99 13.65
C VAL A 498 -6.17 1.21 14.68
N LEU A 499 -5.66 1.88 15.71
CA LEU A 499 -4.83 1.29 16.77
C LEU A 499 -5.51 0.13 17.51
N LYS A 500 -6.83 0.20 17.71
CA LYS A 500 -7.60 -0.88 18.36
C LYS A 500 -7.76 -2.12 17.47
N LYS A 501 -7.65 -1.97 16.15
CA LYS A 501 -7.95 -3.02 15.16
C LYS A 501 -6.71 -3.68 14.55
N VAL A 502 -5.55 -3.04 14.68
CA VAL A 502 -4.24 -3.62 14.37
C VAL A 502 -3.63 -4.19 15.63
#